data_AF-A0A523GT50-F1
#
_entry.id   AF-A0A523GT50-F1
#
_cell.length_a   1.000
_cell.length_b   1.000
_cell.length_c   1.000
_cell.angle_alpha   90.00
_cell.angle_beta   90.00
_cell.angle_gamma   90.00
#
_symmetry.space_group_name_H-M   'P 1'
#
loop_
_entity.id
_entity.type
_entity.pdbx_description
1 polymer ?
#
loop_
_entity_poly.entity_id
_entity_poly.type
_entity_poly.pdbx_seq_one_letter_code
_entity_poly.pdbx_strand_id
1 'polypeptide(L)'
;MSEHIHNTDTVLVAFFALATVVVGCMSNEDSPQPPELAAQECTSLFDGETLNGWAQLGNAAIFVEDGAIVGTGVQEPVNTFLRTNQEYTDFDLSLEFKIDSL
;
A
#
# COMPACT_ATOMS: atom_id res chain seq x y z
N MET A 1 22.26 -32.51 -56.71
CA MET A 1 23.51 -31.91 -57.22
C MET A 1 24.16 -31.28 -56.00
N SER A 2 24.93 -32.03 -55.20
CA SER A 2 26.36 -32.35 -55.41
C SER A 2 27.17 -31.08 -55.69
N GLU A 3 28.28 -30.72 -55.07
CA GLU A 3 29.20 -31.13 -53.99
C GLU A 3 30.07 -29.85 -53.80
N HIS A 4 30.80 -29.54 -52.72
CA HIS A 4 32.10 -30.09 -52.32
C HIS A 4 32.63 -29.11 -51.22
N ILE A 5 32.98 -29.55 -49.99
CA ILE A 5 34.35 -29.85 -49.49
C ILE A 5 35.27 -28.61 -49.37
N HIS A 6 36.08 -28.33 -48.33
CA HIS A 6 36.42 -28.85 -46.98
C HIS A 6 37.30 -27.76 -46.30
N ASN A 7 37.32 -27.72 -44.97
CA ASN A 7 38.49 -27.60 -44.06
C ASN A 7 38.13 -26.82 -42.79
N THR A 8 38.59 -27.09 -41.56
CA THR A 8 39.28 -28.18 -40.85
C THR A 8 39.32 -27.69 -39.37
N ASP A 9 39.38 -28.61 -38.41
CA ASP A 9 39.63 -28.44 -36.95
C ASP A 9 38.39 -28.23 -36.06
N THR A 10 37.76 -29.29 -35.54
CA THR A 10 38.30 -30.22 -34.52
C THR A 10 38.91 -29.45 -33.35
N VAL A 11 38.20 -29.28 -32.24
CA VAL A 11 38.52 -29.93 -30.95
C VAL A 11 37.26 -29.91 -30.07
N LEU A 12 36.66 -31.09 -29.96
CA LEU A 12 35.82 -31.51 -28.85
C LEU A 12 36.67 -31.49 -27.57
N VAL A 13 36.35 -30.63 -26.60
CA VAL A 13 36.80 -30.83 -25.21
C VAL A 13 35.57 -31.08 -24.36
N ALA A 14 35.22 -32.35 -24.29
CA ALA A 14 34.43 -32.90 -23.20
C ALA A 14 35.29 -32.91 -21.93
N PHE A 15 34.85 -32.21 -20.88
CA PHE A 15 35.29 -32.52 -19.51
C PHE A 15 34.09 -33.04 -18.74
N PHE A 16 34.07 -34.37 -18.62
CA PHE A 16 33.26 -35.12 -17.66
C PHE A 16 33.90 -35.06 -16.26
N ALA A 17 33.04 -35.25 -15.27
CA ALA A 17 33.29 -35.43 -13.82
C ALA A 17 33.60 -34.13 -13.05
N LEU A 18 32.86 -33.78 -11.99
CA LEU A 18 32.49 -34.64 -10.87
C LEU A 18 31.20 -34.12 -10.23
N ALA A 19 30.26 -35.01 -9.96
CA ALA A 19 29.09 -34.72 -9.16
C ALA A 19 29.51 -34.39 -7.72
N THR A 20 29.30 -33.16 -7.28
CA THR A 20 28.99 -32.86 -5.89
C THR A 20 27.54 -32.45 -5.82
N VAL A 21 26.70 -33.44 -5.48
CA VAL A 21 25.37 -33.21 -4.97
C VAL A 21 25.52 -32.37 -3.69
N VAL A 22 25.24 -31.07 -3.79
CA VAL A 22 24.95 -30.26 -2.60
C VAL A 22 23.49 -30.56 -2.26
N VAL A 23 23.30 -31.60 -1.45
CA VAL A 23 22.12 -31.71 -0.59
C VAL A 23 22.35 -30.74 0.57
N GLY A 24 21.44 -29.78 0.71
CA GLY A 24 21.41 -28.79 1.81
C GLY A 24 21.58 -27.37 1.27
N CYS A 25 20.57 -26.50 1.22
CA CYS A 25 19.31 -26.45 1.97
C CYS A 25 18.15 -26.21 1.02
N MET A 26 17.28 -27.21 0.85
CA MET A 26 15.87 -26.91 0.65
C MET A 26 15.36 -26.51 2.04
N SER A 27 15.44 -25.23 2.39
CA SER A 27 14.47 -24.69 3.34
C SER A 27 13.16 -24.67 2.57
N ASN A 28 12.39 -25.75 2.71
CA ASN A 28 10.96 -25.68 2.56
C ASN A 28 10.50 -24.68 3.62
N GLU A 29 10.41 -23.41 3.25
CA GLU A 29 9.60 -22.45 3.99
C GLU A 29 8.14 -22.70 3.62
N ASP A 30 7.67 -23.92 3.88
CA ASP A 30 6.25 -24.23 4.06
C ASP A 30 5.87 -23.84 5.50
N SER A 31 6.35 -22.68 5.93
CA SER A 31 5.75 -21.99 7.07
C SER A 31 4.53 -21.32 6.51
N PRO A 32 3.31 -21.56 7.04
CA PRO A 32 2.17 -20.73 6.68
C PRO A 32 2.55 -19.30 7.02
N GLN A 33 2.92 -18.53 6.00
CA GLN A 33 2.98 -17.09 6.10
C GLN A 33 1.59 -16.70 6.62
N PRO A 34 1.48 -15.93 7.73
CA PRO A 34 0.21 -15.36 8.13
C PRO A 34 -0.43 -14.79 6.87
N PRO A 35 -1.74 -15.04 6.61
CA PRO A 35 -2.36 -14.58 5.38
C PRO A 35 -1.95 -13.13 5.19
N GLU A 36 -1.15 -12.88 4.15
CA GLU A 36 -0.69 -11.54 3.78
C GLU A 36 -1.97 -10.73 3.72
N LEU A 37 -2.13 -9.84 4.71
CA LEU A 37 -3.40 -9.24 5.14
C LEU A 37 -4.21 -8.95 3.90
N ALA A 38 -5.19 -9.82 3.58
CA ALA A 38 -5.85 -9.82 2.29
C ALA A 38 -6.25 -8.38 1.99
N ALA A 39 -5.66 -7.78 0.94
CA ALA A 39 -5.62 -6.33 0.73
C ALA A 39 -6.94 -5.70 1.17
N GLN A 40 -6.96 -5.12 2.37
CA GLN A 40 -8.22 -4.72 2.99
C GLN A 40 -8.78 -3.58 2.14
N GLU A 41 -10.04 -3.73 1.71
CA GLU A 41 -10.71 -2.69 0.92
C GLU A 41 -10.98 -1.48 1.82
N CYS A 42 -10.00 -0.57 1.90
CA CYS A 42 -10.16 0.70 2.60
C CYS A 42 -11.06 1.62 1.79
N THR A 43 -12.14 2.09 2.40
CA THR A 43 -12.99 3.13 1.83
C THR A 43 -12.53 4.49 2.29
N SER A 44 -12.23 5.41 1.37
CA SER A 44 -11.92 6.80 1.73
C SER A 44 -13.19 7.50 2.21
N LEU A 45 -13.12 8.15 3.38
CA LEU A 45 -14.20 8.98 3.92
C LEU A 45 -14.19 10.41 3.37
N PHE A 46 -13.10 10.81 2.71
CA PHE A 46 -12.92 12.15 2.18
C PHE A 46 -12.47 12.07 0.72
N ASP A 47 -13.09 12.88 -0.13
CA ASP A 47 -12.83 12.93 -1.57
C ASP A 47 -11.67 13.86 -1.93
N GLY A 48 -11.12 14.60 -0.96
CA GLY A 48 -10.04 15.57 -1.17
C GLY A 48 -10.51 16.96 -1.58
N GLU A 49 -11.81 17.15 -1.85
CA GLU A 49 -12.30 18.36 -2.52
C GLU A 49 -13.49 18.99 -1.81
N THR A 50 -14.34 18.19 -1.15
CA THR A 50 -15.60 18.64 -0.59
C THR A 50 -15.89 18.03 0.78
N LEU A 51 -16.86 18.62 1.49
CA LEU A 51 -17.42 18.05 2.72
C LEU A 51 -18.61 17.12 2.44
N ASN A 52 -18.71 16.56 1.22
CA ASN A 52 -19.75 15.59 0.91
C ASN A 52 -19.62 14.37 1.81
N GLY A 53 -20.74 13.93 2.37
CA GLY A 53 -20.73 12.83 3.35
C GLY A 53 -20.38 13.26 4.77
N TRP A 54 -20.17 14.56 5.03
CA TRP A 54 -19.90 15.10 6.36
C TRP A 54 -21.00 16.05 6.85
N ALA A 55 -21.17 16.12 8.16
CA ALA A 55 -22.06 17.03 8.86
C ALA A 55 -21.35 17.70 10.03
N GLN A 56 -21.45 19.02 10.11
CA GLN A 56 -20.92 19.82 11.21
C GLN A 56 -21.95 19.94 12.35
N LEU A 57 -21.46 19.90 13.59
CA LEU A 57 -22.21 20.26 14.79
C LEU A 57 -21.43 21.32 15.57
N GLY A 58 -21.99 22.51 15.73
CA GLY A 58 -21.32 23.64 16.37
C GLY A 58 -21.04 24.77 15.37
N ASN A 59 -20.30 25.79 15.82
CA ASN A 59 -20.27 27.09 15.17
C ASN A 59 -18.90 27.50 14.61
N ALA A 60 -17.84 26.73 14.85
CA ALA A 60 -16.53 27.03 14.26
C ALA A 60 -16.54 26.80 12.74
N ALA A 61 -15.66 27.48 12.01
CA ALA A 61 -15.54 27.27 10.58
C ALA A 61 -14.87 25.92 10.29
N ILE A 62 -15.47 25.15 9.38
CA ILE A 62 -14.89 23.95 8.78
C ILE A 62 -15.00 24.08 7.27
N PHE A 63 -13.88 23.86 6.57
CA PHE A 63 -13.81 23.96 5.12
C PHE A 63 -12.70 23.05 4.57
N VAL A 64 -12.61 22.93 3.24
CA VAL A 64 -11.55 22.19 2.56
C VAL A 64 -10.54 23.18 1.99
N GLU A 65 -9.26 22.96 2.27
CA GLU A 65 -8.13 23.74 1.74
C GLU A 65 -6.96 22.79 1.49
N ASP A 66 -6.29 22.94 0.34
CA ASP A 66 -5.11 22.14 -0.07
C ASP A 66 -5.29 20.62 0.08
N GLY A 67 -6.49 20.12 -0.23
CA GLY A 67 -6.78 18.68 -0.15
C GLY A 67 -6.92 18.16 1.27
N ALA A 68 -7.16 19.04 2.26
CA ALA A 68 -7.37 18.69 3.66
C ALA A 68 -8.63 19.36 4.22
N ILE A 69 -9.26 18.70 5.19
CA ILE A 69 -10.32 19.32 5.99
C ILE A 69 -9.67 20.19 7.07
N VAL A 70 -10.00 21.48 7.08
CA VAL A 70 -9.47 22.46 8.02
C VAL A 70 -10.56 22.92 8.97
N GLY A 71 -10.29 22.86 10.27
CA GLY A 71 -11.15 23.39 11.31
C GLY A 71 -10.45 24.52 12.06
N THR A 72 -11.16 25.64 12.30
CA THR A 72 -10.59 26.79 13.03
C THR A 72 -10.99 26.76 14.50
N GLY A 73 -10.08 27.12 15.41
CA GLY A 73 -10.46 27.42 16.78
C GLY A 73 -11.27 28.73 16.86
N VAL A 74 -12.32 28.76 17.69
CA VAL A 74 -13.02 29.99 18.07
C VAL A 74 -12.74 30.28 19.54
N GLN A 75 -12.65 31.57 19.92
CA GLN A 75 -12.35 31.96 21.30
C GLN A 75 -13.52 31.75 22.28
N GLU A 76 -14.69 31.39 21.76
CA GLU A 76 -15.87 31.06 22.56
C GLU A 76 -15.84 29.59 22.99
N PRO A 77 -16.34 29.23 24.19
CA PRO A 77 -16.27 27.88 24.77
C PRO A 77 -17.18 26.84 24.07
N VAL A 78 -17.49 27.04 22.79
CA VAL A 78 -18.40 26.18 22.03
C VAL A 78 -17.60 25.11 21.30
N ASN A 79 -17.83 23.86 21.68
CA ASN A 79 -17.27 22.71 20.97
C ASN A 79 -17.84 22.62 19.56
N THR A 80 -16.99 22.34 18.58
CA THR A 80 -17.41 22.03 17.20
C THR A 80 -16.91 20.64 16.82
N PHE A 81 -17.79 19.85 16.22
CA PHE A 81 -17.51 18.50 15.73
C PHE A 81 -17.81 18.41 14.24
N LEU A 82 -17.08 17.52 13.57
CA LEU A 82 -17.38 17.06 12.23
C LEU A 82 -17.61 15.56 12.29
N ARG A 83 -18.73 15.08 11.74
CA ARG A 83 -19.06 13.66 11.70
C ARG A 83 -19.40 13.22 10.28
N THR A 84 -19.23 11.94 9.99
CA THR A 84 -19.77 11.31 8.78
C THR A 84 -21.30 11.29 8.83
N ASN A 85 -21.94 11.32 7.67
CA ASN A 85 -23.38 11.11 7.52
C ASN A 85 -23.77 9.64 7.71
N GLN A 86 -22.82 8.74 7.47
CA GLN A 86 -22.97 7.31 7.69
C GLN A 86 -22.54 6.94 9.12
N GLU A 87 -23.22 5.95 9.69
CA GLU A 87 -22.85 5.34 10.97
C GLU A 87 -22.06 4.05 10.74
N TYR A 88 -21.05 3.83 11.57
CA TYR A 88 -20.18 2.66 11.53
C TYR A 88 -20.15 2.03 12.93
N THR A 89 -19.97 0.72 13.02
CA THR A 89 -19.94 -0.01 14.30
C THR A 89 -18.58 -0.63 14.56
N ASP A 90 -18.06 -1.41 13.61
CA ASP A 90 -16.75 -2.06 13.69
C ASP A 90 -15.91 -1.59 12.51
N PHE A 91 -14.82 -0.90 12.78
CA PHE A 91 -13.98 -0.28 11.76
C PHE A 91 -12.55 -0.06 12.25
N ASP A 92 -11.62 -0.12 11.30
CA ASP A 92 -10.26 0.38 11.46
C ASP A 92 -10.14 1.74 10.75
N LEU A 93 -9.96 2.82 11.52
CA LEU A 93 -9.82 4.19 11.01
C LEU A 93 -8.35 4.62 11.00
N SER A 94 -7.87 5.04 9.84
CA SER A 94 -6.57 5.71 9.67
C SER A 94 -6.79 7.12 9.14
N LEU A 95 -6.10 8.09 9.75
CA LEU A 95 -6.09 9.49 9.31
C LEU A 95 -4.77 10.15 9.68
N GLU A 96 -4.41 11.18 8.91
CA GLU A 96 -3.33 12.10 9.24
C GLU A 96 -3.93 13.42 9.71
N PHE A 97 -3.29 14.07 10.67
CA PHE A 97 -3.71 15.37 11.16
C PHE A 97 -2.50 16.24 11.50
N LYS A 98 -2.71 17.55 11.43
CA LYS A 98 -1.75 18.56 11.85
C LYS A 98 -2.48 19.58 12.71
N ILE A 99 -1.82 20.06 13.75
CA ILE A 99 -2.27 21.16 14.58
C ILE A 99 -1.35 22.33 14.32
N ASP A 100 -1.91 23.46 13.92
CA ASP A 100 -1.17 24.69 13.81
C ASP A 100 -0.94 25.31 15.20
N SER A 101 0.18 25.99 15.35
CA SER A 101 0.48 26.76 16.56
C SER A 101 -0.53 27.91 16.70
N LEU A 102 -1.15 27.99 17.88
CA LEU A 102 -2.10 29.05 18.27
C LEU A 102 -1.43 30.43 18.33
#